data_AF-A0A258ACD2-F1
#
_entry.id   AF-A0A258ACD2-F1
#
_cell.length_a   1.000
_cell.length_b   1.000
_cell.length_c   1.000
_cell.angle_alpha   90.00
_cell.angle_beta   90.00
_cell.angle_gamma   90.00
#
_symmetry.space_group_name_H-M   'P 1'
#
loop_
_entity.id
_entity.type
_entity.pdbx_description
1 polymer ?
#
loop_
_entity_poly.entity_id
_entity_poly.type
_entity_poly.pdbx_seq_one_letter_code
_entity_poly.pdbx_strand_id
1 'polypeptide(L)'
;MKARSIPVRTPEITPEIMLRAYAAGIFPMAETADDPNLFWVEPDLRGVIPLEGFHLSSRLARTVRSDRFEVRVDSDFDAVIAACAEPRADRPDTWINRRIRDIFGALFRIGHVHTVECWREGRLVGGLYGLALGGAFFGESMFHRETDASKVALVHLVARLRLGGYRLLDAQFQTAHLAQFGTQEVPRAAYQLLLERALATPGNAAIWSPGQRVSGAQAVAGVLVG
;
A
#
# COMPACT_ATOMS: atom_id res chain seq x y z
N MET A 1 8.91 28.65 43.95
CA MET A 1 8.88 28.62 42.47
C MET A 1 7.55 28.04 42.02
N LYS A 2 6.69 28.80 41.31
CA LYS A 2 5.47 28.25 40.71
C LYS A 2 5.82 27.71 39.32
N ALA A 3 5.87 26.39 39.18
CA ALA A 3 5.99 25.76 37.87
C ALA A 3 4.74 26.11 37.05
N ARG A 4 4.93 26.75 35.89
CA ARG A 4 3.85 26.91 34.91
C ARG A 4 3.68 25.57 34.20
N SER A 5 2.50 24.95 34.34
CA SER A 5 2.10 23.86 33.48
C SER A 5 1.90 24.42 32.06
N ILE A 6 2.78 24.02 31.14
CA ILE A 6 2.56 24.25 29.71
C ILE A 6 1.63 23.11 29.27
N PRO A 7 0.43 23.41 28.73
CA PRO A 7 -0.43 22.37 28.20
C PRO A 7 0.27 21.70 27.01
N VAL A 8 0.70 20.46 27.19
CA VAL A 8 1.15 19.62 26.08
C VAL A 8 -0.11 19.25 25.31
N ARG A 9 -0.38 19.96 24.20
CA ARG A 9 -1.35 19.48 23.21
C ARG A 9 -0.88 18.10 22.76
N THR A 10 -1.81 17.15 22.66
CA THR A 10 -1.52 15.82 22.10
C THR A 10 -0.69 16.02 20.82
N PRO A 11 0.52 15.44 20.73
CA PRO A 11 1.40 15.73 19.62
C PRO A 11 0.69 15.43 18.30
N GLU A 12 0.73 16.42 17.39
CA GLU A 12 0.16 16.27 16.06
C GLU A 12 0.88 15.14 15.32
N ILE A 13 0.14 14.18 14.77
CA ILE A 13 0.70 13.13 13.93
C ILE A 13 1.17 13.78 12.62
N THR A 14 2.48 13.97 12.48
CA THR A 14 3.14 14.50 11.27
C THR A 14 3.60 13.36 10.35
N PRO A 15 3.97 13.65 9.09
CA PRO A 15 4.59 12.66 8.20
C PRO A 15 5.80 11.93 8.81
N GLU A 16 6.65 12.62 9.55
CA GLU A 16 7.83 12.03 10.20
C GLU A 16 7.44 11.08 11.34
N ILE A 17 6.43 11.44 12.12
CA ILE A 17 5.87 10.55 13.16
C ILE A 17 5.24 9.33 12.50
N MET A 18 4.54 9.51 11.38
CA MET A 18 3.97 8.42 10.60
C MET A 18 5.06 7.43 10.17
N LEU A 19 6.15 7.91 9.54
CA LEU A 19 7.27 7.06 9.12
C LEU A 19 7.90 6.30 10.29
N ARG A 20 8.04 6.94 11.46
CA ARG A 20 8.53 6.27 12.68
C ARG A 20 7.58 5.19 13.18
N ALA A 21 6.27 5.42 13.11
CA ALA A 21 5.28 4.41 13.46
C ALA A 21 5.39 3.18 12.53
N TYR A 22 5.47 3.40 11.21
CA TYR A 22 5.67 2.32 10.23
C TYR A 22 6.99 1.57 10.47
N ALA A 23 8.08 2.28 10.79
CA ALA A 23 9.35 1.66 11.14
C ALA A 23 9.28 0.78 12.40
N ALA A 24 8.33 1.06 13.30
CA ALA A 24 8.05 0.26 14.49
C ALA A 24 6.97 -0.84 14.25
N GLY A 25 6.46 -0.97 13.02
CA GLY A 25 5.40 -1.92 12.68
C GLY A 25 4.00 -1.47 13.12
N ILE A 26 3.79 -0.19 13.34
CA ILE A 26 2.53 0.40 13.79
C ILE A 26 1.95 1.26 12.66
N PHE A 27 0.63 1.20 12.44
CA PHE A 27 -0.05 1.96 11.39
C PHE A 27 -1.29 2.69 11.92
N PRO A 28 -1.67 3.82 11.31
CA PRO A 28 -2.82 4.60 11.74
C PRO A 28 -4.13 4.04 11.18
N MET A 29 -5.22 4.21 11.91
CA MET A 29 -6.58 4.10 11.38
C MET A 29 -7.47 5.18 12.00
N ALA A 30 -8.57 5.54 11.33
CA ALA A 30 -9.69 6.28 11.92
C ALA A 30 -10.89 5.35 12.07
N GLU A 31 -11.83 5.69 12.96
CA GLU A 31 -13.04 4.88 13.11
C GLU A 31 -13.95 5.01 11.86
N THR A 32 -14.06 6.24 11.34
CA THR A 32 -14.93 6.61 10.22
C THR A 32 -14.27 7.67 9.34
N ALA A 33 -14.86 7.97 8.18
CA ALA A 33 -14.35 8.99 7.26
C ALA A 33 -14.40 10.42 7.86
N ASP A 34 -15.35 10.65 8.77
CA ASP A 34 -15.61 11.95 9.39
C ASP A 34 -15.00 12.09 10.79
N ASP A 35 -14.47 11.01 11.38
CA ASP A 35 -13.77 11.06 12.66
C ASP A 35 -12.47 11.88 12.51
N PRO A 36 -12.28 12.99 13.25
CA PRO A 36 -11.05 13.78 13.18
C PRO A 36 -9.84 13.11 13.86
N ASN A 37 -10.06 12.03 14.60
CA ASN A 37 -9.03 11.35 15.37
C ASN A 37 -8.40 10.20 14.58
N LEU A 38 -7.21 9.80 15.03
CA LEU A 38 -6.52 8.61 14.56
C LEU A 38 -6.14 7.78 15.80
N PHE A 39 -6.19 6.46 15.65
CA PHE A 39 -5.64 5.53 16.60
C PHE A 39 -4.57 4.67 15.93
N TRP A 40 -3.65 4.17 16.74
CA TRP A 40 -2.54 3.33 16.29
C TRP A 40 -2.92 1.86 16.43
N VAL A 41 -2.56 1.07 15.43
CA VAL A 41 -2.88 -0.36 15.38
C VAL A 41 -1.61 -1.18 15.29
N GLU A 42 -1.55 -2.21 16.11
CA GLU A 42 -0.46 -3.19 16.17
C GLU A 42 -1.07 -4.57 16.45
N PRO A 43 -1.39 -5.36 15.42
CA PRO A 43 -2.07 -6.64 15.58
C PRO A 43 -1.12 -7.75 16.05
N ASP A 44 -1.66 -8.75 16.75
CA ASP A 44 -0.91 -9.95 17.17
C ASP A 44 -0.50 -10.83 15.99
N LEU A 45 -1.34 -10.87 14.96
CA LEU A 45 -1.09 -11.52 13.68
C LEU A 45 -1.07 -10.47 12.58
N ARG A 46 0.02 -10.43 11.82
CA ARG A 46 0.23 -9.47 10.74
C ARG A 46 0.09 -10.16 9.38
N GLY A 47 -0.75 -9.60 8.52
CA GLY A 47 -0.92 -10.07 7.14
C GLY A 47 0.28 -9.67 6.28
N VAL A 48 0.92 -10.63 5.63
CA VAL A 48 2.05 -10.41 4.72
C VAL A 48 1.79 -11.11 3.39
N ILE A 49 1.97 -10.40 2.27
CA ILE A 49 1.94 -11.01 0.94
C ILE A 49 3.38 -11.45 0.60
N PRO A 50 3.64 -12.75 0.39
CA PRO A 50 4.98 -13.21 0.05
C PRO A 50 5.37 -12.72 -1.35
N LEU A 51 6.53 -12.05 -1.47
CA LEU A 51 7.02 -11.57 -2.78
C LEU A 51 7.49 -12.73 -3.67
N GLU A 52 8.29 -13.65 -3.12
CA GLU A 52 8.79 -14.83 -3.86
C GLU A 52 7.69 -15.91 -4.02
N GLY A 53 6.79 -16.02 -3.04
CA GLY A 53 5.67 -16.98 -3.03
C GLY A 53 4.33 -16.42 -3.51
N PHE A 54 4.32 -15.28 -4.20
CA PHE A 54 3.08 -14.63 -4.64
C PHE A 54 2.27 -15.57 -5.55
N HIS A 55 1.04 -15.88 -5.15
CA HIS A 55 0.18 -16.77 -5.94
C HIS A 55 -0.48 -16.01 -7.09
N LEU A 56 0.12 -16.12 -8.28
CA LEU A 56 -0.44 -15.60 -9.52
C LEU A 56 -1.18 -16.70 -10.30
N SER A 57 -2.52 -16.72 -10.21
CA SER A 57 -3.33 -17.67 -10.99
C SER A 57 -3.13 -17.50 -12.50
N SER A 58 -3.21 -18.60 -13.25
CA SER A 58 -3.07 -18.59 -14.72
C SER A 58 -4.10 -17.69 -15.43
N ARG A 59 -5.32 -17.63 -14.89
CA ARG A 59 -6.38 -16.74 -15.37
C ARG A 59 -5.98 -15.27 -15.18
N LEU A 60 -5.54 -14.89 -13.98
CA LEU A 60 -5.12 -13.52 -13.71
C LEU A 60 -3.89 -13.14 -14.53
N ALA A 61 -2.91 -14.04 -14.67
CA ALA A 61 -1.74 -13.81 -15.52
C ALA A 61 -2.13 -13.51 -16.98
N ARG A 62 -3.19 -14.16 -17.50
CA ARG A 62 -3.73 -13.86 -18.83
C ARG A 62 -4.40 -12.50 -18.89
N THR A 63 -5.18 -12.14 -17.87
CA THR A 63 -5.78 -10.80 -17.75
C THR A 63 -4.70 -9.72 -17.75
N VAL A 64 -3.64 -9.89 -16.95
CA VAL A 64 -2.53 -8.93 -16.88
C VAL A 64 -1.85 -8.80 -18.23
N ARG A 65 -1.47 -9.91 -18.88
CA ARG A 65 -0.84 -9.90 -20.23
C ARG A 65 -1.71 -9.35 -21.36
N SER A 66 -3.01 -9.18 -21.14
CA SER A 66 -3.89 -8.62 -22.17
C SER A 66 -3.72 -7.11 -22.34
N ASP A 67 -3.03 -6.44 -21.41
CA ASP A 67 -2.82 -4.99 -21.42
C ASP A 67 -4.14 -4.19 -21.59
N ARG A 68 -5.28 -4.76 -21.15
CA ARG A 68 -6.60 -4.11 -21.20
C ARG A 68 -6.70 -2.86 -20.33
N PHE A 69 -5.76 -2.67 -19.41
CA PHE A 69 -5.61 -1.48 -18.59
C PHE A 69 -4.23 -0.89 -18.86
N GLU A 70 -4.17 0.43 -19.06
CA GLU A 70 -2.92 1.17 -19.00
C GLU A 70 -2.51 1.29 -17.53
N VAL A 71 -1.40 0.69 -17.16
CA VAL A 71 -0.89 0.78 -15.79
C VAL A 71 0.07 1.97 -15.65
N ARG A 72 -0.21 2.83 -14.68
CA ARG A 72 0.63 3.98 -14.32
C ARG A 72 1.09 3.87 -12.87
N VAL A 73 2.18 4.55 -12.54
CA VAL A 73 2.71 4.65 -11.19
C VAL A 73 2.90 6.12 -10.83
N ASP A 74 2.56 6.45 -9.59
CA ASP A 74 2.81 7.75 -8.97
C ASP A 74 2.31 8.94 -9.82
N SER A 75 1.18 8.78 -10.53
CA SER A 75 0.68 9.78 -11.48
C SER A 75 -0.54 10.55 -11.00
N ASP A 76 -1.37 9.96 -10.13
CA ASP A 76 -2.54 10.63 -9.55
C ASP A 76 -2.88 10.09 -8.14
N PHE A 77 -2.09 10.49 -7.14
CA PHE A 77 -2.32 10.08 -5.75
C PHE A 77 -3.67 10.53 -5.21
N ASP A 78 -4.07 11.77 -5.48
CA ASP A 78 -5.30 12.35 -4.94
C ASP A 78 -6.53 11.58 -5.44
N ALA A 79 -6.59 11.20 -6.72
CA ALA A 79 -7.67 10.37 -7.25
C ALA A 79 -7.66 8.95 -6.67
N VAL A 80 -6.48 8.34 -6.49
CA VAL A 80 -6.36 6.99 -5.91
C VAL A 80 -6.84 6.96 -4.46
N ILE A 81 -6.37 7.88 -3.60
CA ILE A 81 -6.77 7.87 -2.20
C ILE A 81 -8.24 8.26 -2.02
N ALA A 82 -8.77 9.16 -2.86
CA ALA A 82 -10.19 9.47 -2.88
C ALA A 82 -11.03 8.23 -3.23
N ALA A 83 -10.64 7.48 -4.28
CA ALA A 83 -11.36 6.28 -4.68
C ALA A 83 -11.23 5.12 -3.67
N CYS A 84 -10.09 5.02 -2.97
CA CYS A 84 -9.94 4.10 -1.83
C CYS A 84 -10.84 4.47 -0.65
N ALA A 85 -11.19 5.74 -0.50
CA ALA A 85 -12.03 6.25 0.57
C ALA A 85 -13.53 6.25 0.23
N GLU A 86 -13.92 5.87 -0.98
CA GLU A 86 -15.33 5.77 -1.38
C GLU A 86 -16.04 4.62 -0.63
N PRO A 87 -17.27 4.84 -0.13
CA PRO A 87 -18.13 3.77 0.36
C PRO A 87 -18.35 2.68 -0.70
N ARG A 88 -18.48 1.44 -0.25
CA ARG A 88 -18.83 0.28 -1.07
C ARG A 88 -20.09 -0.38 -0.55
N ALA A 89 -20.77 -1.14 -1.40
CA ALA A 89 -22.02 -1.80 -1.03
C ALA A 89 -21.87 -2.73 0.19
N ASP A 90 -20.71 -3.38 0.32
CA ASP A 90 -20.32 -4.26 1.44
C ASP A 90 -19.61 -3.52 2.58
N ARG A 91 -19.27 -2.24 2.38
CA ARG A 91 -18.52 -1.43 3.33
C ARG A 91 -18.97 0.05 3.22
N PRO A 92 -20.05 0.45 3.91
CA PRO A 92 -20.65 1.77 3.75
C PRO A 92 -19.79 2.92 4.30
N ASP A 93 -18.72 2.61 5.05
CA ASP A 93 -17.85 3.61 5.66
C ASP A 93 -16.36 3.22 5.53
N THR A 94 -15.48 4.21 5.58
CA THR A 94 -14.03 4.04 5.42
C THR A 94 -13.27 4.54 6.64
N TRP A 95 -12.09 3.98 6.87
CA TRP A 95 -11.16 4.49 7.88
C TRP A 95 -10.31 5.65 7.34
N ILE A 96 -10.41 5.97 6.03
CA ILE A 96 -9.60 6.99 5.36
C ILE A 96 -10.26 8.36 5.51
N ASN A 97 -10.05 8.95 6.69
CA ASN A 97 -10.48 10.30 7.02
C ASN A 97 -9.61 11.39 6.34
N ARG A 98 -10.00 12.65 6.52
CA ARG A 98 -9.25 13.80 5.98
C ARG A 98 -7.79 13.83 6.44
N ARG A 99 -7.51 13.52 7.71
CA ARG A 99 -6.17 13.59 8.28
C ARG A 99 -5.22 12.57 7.65
N ILE A 100 -5.69 11.34 7.40
CA ILE A 100 -4.94 10.33 6.65
C ILE A 100 -4.64 10.84 5.25
N ARG A 101 -5.62 11.42 4.55
CA ARG A 101 -5.40 11.98 3.19
C ARG A 101 -4.32 13.05 3.19
N ASP A 102 -4.37 13.98 4.15
CA ASP A 102 -3.40 15.07 4.25
C ASP A 102 -1.98 14.55 4.54
N ILE A 103 -1.83 13.61 5.48
CA ILE A 103 -0.52 13.05 5.85
C ILE A 103 0.05 12.20 4.70
N PHE A 104 -0.74 11.31 4.10
CA PHE A 104 -0.28 10.47 3.00
C PHE A 104 -0.01 11.29 1.73
N GLY A 105 -0.74 12.37 1.49
CA GLY A 105 -0.44 13.31 0.42
C GLY A 105 0.88 14.06 0.65
N ALA A 106 1.19 14.41 1.90
CA ALA A 106 2.51 14.96 2.24
C ALA A 106 3.62 13.93 2.03
N LEU A 107 3.40 12.68 2.45
CA LEU A 107 4.34 11.57 2.25
C LEU A 107 4.54 11.22 0.77
N PHE A 108 3.51 11.33 -0.05
CA PHE A 108 3.58 11.16 -1.50
C PHE A 108 4.50 12.22 -2.12
N ARG A 109 4.31 13.50 -1.76
CA ARG A 109 5.13 14.62 -2.25
C ARG A 109 6.62 14.48 -1.92
N ILE A 110 6.96 13.83 -0.81
CA ILE A 110 8.36 13.57 -0.41
C ILE A 110 8.86 12.18 -0.81
N GLY A 111 8.11 11.44 -1.64
CA GLY A 111 8.56 10.19 -2.26
C GLY A 111 8.49 8.95 -1.37
N HIS A 112 7.69 8.96 -0.30
CA HIS A 112 7.47 7.80 0.57
C HIS A 112 6.19 7.04 0.27
N VAL A 113 5.18 7.70 -0.30
CA VAL A 113 3.95 7.03 -0.72
C VAL A 113 3.97 6.85 -2.23
N HIS A 114 3.49 5.70 -2.68
CA HIS A 114 3.46 5.33 -4.09
C HIS A 114 2.10 4.75 -4.46
N THR A 115 1.74 4.93 -5.72
CA THR A 115 0.50 4.41 -6.32
C THR A 115 0.80 3.45 -7.46
N VAL A 116 -0.11 2.51 -7.67
CA VAL A 116 -0.20 1.72 -8.91
C VAL A 116 -1.64 1.82 -9.40
N GLU A 117 -1.80 2.33 -10.61
CA GLU A 117 -3.07 2.81 -11.12
C GLU A 117 -3.43 2.06 -12.40
N CYS A 118 -4.68 1.64 -12.54
CA CYS A 118 -5.20 1.02 -13.75
C CYS A 118 -6.16 2.00 -14.44
N TRP A 119 -5.78 2.41 -15.65
CA TRP A 119 -6.52 3.33 -16.49
C TRP A 119 -7.14 2.61 -17.68
N ARG A 120 -8.35 3.00 -18.06
CA ARG A 120 -8.98 2.53 -19.30
C ARG A 120 -9.71 3.69 -19.95
N GLU A 121 -9.40 3.96 -21.23
CA GLU A 121 -10.02 5.05 -21.99
C GLU A 121 -9.95 6.40 -21.24
N GLY A 122 -8.78 6.68 -20.62
CA GLY A 122 -8.55 7.90 -19.85
C GLY A 122 -9.22 7.96 -18.48
N ARG A 123 -9.93 6.90 -18.06
CA ARG A 123 -10.60 6.81 -16.74
C ARG A 123 -9.80 5.96 -15.77
N LEU A 124 -9.66 6.42 -14.53
CA LEU A 124 -9.10 5.64 -13.43
C LEU A 124 -10.13 4.59 -12.97
N VAL A 125 -9.86 3.32 -13.25
CA VAL A 125 -10.79 2.20 -13.05
C VAL A 125 -10.36 1.21 -11.97
N GLY A 126 -9.20 1.43 -11.36
CA GLY A 126 -8.74 0.71 -10.19
C GLY A 126 -7.32 1.11 -9.83
N GLY A 127 -6.86 0.66 -8.67
CA GLY A 127 -5.51 0.96 -8.22
C GLY A 127 -5.34 0.67 -6.75
N LEU A 128 -4.14 0.99 -6.27
CA LEU A 128 -3.74 0.88 -4.88
C LEU A 128 -2.74 1.98 -4.55
N TYR A 129 -2.58 2.24 -3.25
CA TYR A 129 -1.47 3.03 -2.73
C TYR A 129 -0.83 2.33 -1.54
N GLY A 130 0.40 2.70 -1.26
CA GLY A 130 1.12 2.24 -0.08
C GLY A 130 2.33 3.08 0.24
N LEU A 131 2.94 2.80 1.38
CA LEU A 131 4.12 3.49 1.88
C LEU A 131 5.37 2.63 1.68
N ALA A 132 6.44 3.22 1.18
CA ALA A 132 7.75 2.59 1.05
C ALA A 132 8.72 3.16 2.10
N LEU A 133 9.40 2.26 2.80
CA LEU A 133 10.46 2.59 3.75
C LEU A 133 11.52 1.49 3.76
N GLY A 134 12.77 1.84 3.43
CA GLY A 134 13.80 0.83 3.16
C GLY A 134 13.32 -0.14 2.08
N GLY A 135 13.43 -1.44 2.37
CA GLY A 135 12.98 -2.55 1.53
C GLY A 135 11.61 -3.08 1.95
N ALA A 136 10.86 -2.34 2.78
CA ALA A 136 9.48 -2.66 3.14
C ALA A 136 8.49 -1.78 2.35
N PHE A 137 7.40 -2.39 1.91
CA PHE A 137 6.25 -1.72 1.34
C PHE A 137 5.00 -2.08 2.13
N PHE A 138 4.29 -1.07 2.61
CA PHE A 138 3.05 -1.21 3.38
C PHE A 138 1.89 -0.87 2.46
N GLY A 139 1.17 -1.89 1.99
CA GLY A 139 0.01 -1.70 1.11
C GLY A 139 -1.16 -1.19 1.93
N GLU A 140 -1.61 0.04 1.70
CA GLU A 140 -2.60 0.68 2.59
C GLU A 140 -4.03 0.36 2.18
N SER A 141 -4.36 0.59 0.92
CA SER A 141 -5.70 0.33 0.41
C SER A 141 -5.68 0.17 -1.10
N MET A 142 -6.73 -0.47 -1.61
CA MET A 142 -6.95 -0.66 -3.03
C MET A 142 -8.42 -0.53 -3.39
N PHE A 143 -8.70 -0.13 -4.61
CA PHE A 143 -10.04 0.03 -5.15
C PHE A 143 -10.13 -0.49 -6.59
N HIS A 144 -11.35 -0.78 -7.01
CA HIS A 144 -11.65 -1.08 -8.40
C HIS A 144 -13.05 -0.59 -8.73
N ARG A 145 -13.22 -0.19 -9.98
CA ARG A 145 -14.49 0.15 -10.65
C ARG A 145 -14.76 -0.77 -11.84
N GLU A 146 -13.72 -1.43 -12.34
CA GLU A 146 -13.83 -2.51 -13.32
C GLU A 146 -13.25 -3.83 -12.77
N THR A 147 -13.83 -4.94 -13.20
CA THR A 147 -13.39 -6.29 -12.83
C THR A 147 -11.90 -6.47 -13.07
N ASP A 148 -11.23 -7.05 -12.06
CA ASP A 148 -9.80 -7.35 -12.01
C ASP A 148 -8.83 -6.14 -11.99
N ALA A 149 -9.30 -4.89 -12.07
CA ALA A 149 -8.41 -3.73 -12.10
C ALA A 149 -7.47 -3.64 -10.88
N SER A 150 -7.98 -3.77 -9.65
CA SER A 150 -7.14 -3.77 -8.44
C SER A 150 -6.17 -4.96 -8.39
N LYS A 151 -6.56 -6.12 -8.94
CA LYS A 151 -5.71 -7.31 -9.00
C LYS A 151 -4.56 -7.11 -9.98
N VAL A 152 -4.84 -6.48 -11.14
CA VAL A 152 -3.80 -6.10 -12.10
C VAL A 152 -2.83 -5.12 -11.45
N ALA A 153 -3.33 -4.09 -10.75
CA ALA A 153 -2.49 -3.17 -9.99
C ALA A 153 -1.62 -3.89 -8.95
N LEU A 154 -2.16 -4.88 -8.22
CA LEU A 154 -1.40 -5.68 -7.26
C LEU A 154 -0.30 -6.53 -7.93
N VAL A 155 -0.57 -7.15 -9.07
CA VAL A 155 0.45 -7.91 -9.82
C VAL A 155 1.59 -6.98 -10.26
N HIS A 156 1.25 -5.79 -10.77
CA HIS A 156 2.24 -4.78 -11.13
C HIS A 156 3.02 -4.29 -9.91
N LEU A 157 2.37 -4.08 -8.76
CA LEU A 157 3.06 -3.74 -7.51
C LEU A 157 4.07 -4.83 -7.13
N VAL A 158 3.67 -6.11 -7.08
CA VAL A 158 4.56 -7.20 -6.68
C VAL A 158 5.77 -7.31 -7.62
N ALA A 159 5.54 -7.19 -8.93
CA ALA A 159 6.63 -7.13 -9.89
C ALA A 159 7.59 -5.96 -9.63
N ARG A 160 7.05 -4.74 -9.42
CA ARG A 160 7.83 -3.54 -9.08
C ARG A 160 8.66 -3.76 -7.81
N LEU A 161 8.07 -4.33 -6.78
CA LEU A 161 8.73 -4.57 -5.49
C LEU A 161 9.87 -5.60 -5.62
N ARG A 162 9.64 -6.71 -6.33
CA ARG A 162 10.68 -7.72 -6.58
C ARG A 162 11.86 -7.15 -7.36
N LEU A 163 11.58 -6.48 -8.48
CA LEU A 163 12.61 -5.85 -9.31
C LEU A 163 13.34 -4.72 -8.57
N GLY A 164 12.63 -4.02 -7.68
CA GLY A 164 13.16 -2.97 -6.82
C GLY A 164 13.91 -3.47 -5.59
N GLY A 165 14.06 -4.79 -5.39
CA GLY A 165 14.83 -5.36 -4.27
C GLY A 165 14.14 -5.32 -2.91
N TYR A 166 12.82 -5.06 -2.87
CA TYR A 166 12.04 -5.11 -1.64
C TYR A 166 12.00 -6.53 -1.05
N ARG A 167 11.83 -6.60 0.27
CA ARG A 167 11.84 -7.84 1.06
C ARG A 167 10.54 -8.10 1.79
N LEU A 168 9.72 -7.07 1.99
CA LEU A 168 8.47 -7.17 2.74
C LEU A 168 7.36 -6.41 2.01
N LEU A 169 6.25 -7.10 1.74
CA LEU A 169 4.97 -6.50 1.37
C LEU A 169 3.97 -6.76 2.50
N ASP A 170 3.80 -5.74 3.34
CA ASP A 170 2.86 -5.75 4.46
C ASP A 170 1.46 -5.42 3.96
N ALA A 171 0.48 -6.25 4.33
CA ALA A 171 -0.93 -6.10 4.01
C ALA A 171 -1.80 -5.84 5.25
N GLN A 172 -1.16 -5.57 6.39
CA GLN A 172 -1.70 -5.34 7.74
C GLN A 172 -2.54 -6.50 8.27
N PHE A 173 -3.63 -6.84 7.59
CA PHE A 173 -4.56 -7.90 7.94
C PHE A 173 -4.71 -8.91 6.80
N GLN A 174 -4.89 -10.16 7.17
CA GLN A 174 -5.39 -11.16 6.24
C GLN A 174 -6.85 -10.85 5.88
N THR A 175 -7.19 -10.95 4.60
CA THR A 175 -8.58 -10.88 4.15
C THR A 175 -8.88 -12.00 3.16
N ALA A 176 -10.15 -12.39 3.01
CA ALA A 176 -10.55 -13.37 2.00
C ALA A 176 -10.14 -12.95 0.58
N HIS A 177 -10.16 -11.64 0.28
CA HIS A 177 -9.68 -11.11 -0.98
C HIS A 177 -8.18 -11.35 -1.14
N LEU A 178 -7.36 -11.04 -0.13
CA LEU A 178 -5.91 -11.16 -0.24
C LEU A 178 -5.41 -12.61 -0.12
N ALA A 179 -6.16 -13.50 0.52
CA ALA A 179 -5.83 -14.92 0.64
C ALA A 179 -5.60 -15.59 -0.73
N GLN A 180 -6.31 -15.14 -1.78
CA GLN A 180 -6.13 -15.68 -3.13
C GLN A 180 -4.73 -15.44 -3.72
N PHE A 181 -3.95 -14.53 -3.14
CA PHE A 181 -2.59 -14.17 -3.55
C PHE A 181 -1.49 -14.82 -2.70
N GLY A 182 -1.86 -15.70 -1.77
CA GLY A 182 -0.91 -16.39 -0.88
C GLY A 182 -0.56 -15.59 0.38
N THR A 183 -1.37 -14.58 0.73
CA THR A 183 -1.18 -13.81 1.96
C THR A 183 -1.22 -14.72 3.18
N GLN A 184 -0.28 -14.50 4.10
CA GLN A 184 -0.08 -15.29 5.32
C GLN A 184 -0.18 -14.41 6.55
N GLU A 185 -0.65 -14.99 7.65
CA GLU A 185 -0.60 -14.36 8.97
C GLU A 185 0.69 -14.75 9.68
N VAL A 186 1.42 -13.74 10.14
CA VAL A 186 2.71 -13.89 10.83
C VAL A 186 2.58 -13.35 12.26
N PRO A 187 2.97 -14.10 13.30
CA PRO A 187 3.00 -13.58 14.65
C PRO A 187 3.86 -12.32 14.77
N ARG A 188 3.41 -11.34 15.57
CA ARG A 188 4.05 -10.04 15.74
C ARG A 188 5.58 -10.12 15.89
N ALA A 189 6.08 -11.01 16.74
CA ALA A 189 7.52 -11.18 16.97
C ALA A 189 8.27 -11.60 15.69
N ALA A 190 7.70 -12.50 14.88
CA ALA A 190 8.29 -12.90 13.62
C ALA A 190 8.16 -11.79 12.55
N TYR A 191 7.06 -11.04 12.54
CA TYR A 191 6.90 -9.89 11.66
C TYR A 191 7.94 -8.79 11.95
N GLN A 192 8.22 -8.49 13.22
CA GLN A 192 9.25 -7.51 13.58
C GLN A 192 10.63 -7.89 13.02
N LEU A 193 11.00 -9.17 13.06
CA LEU A 193 12.25 -9.64 12.44
C LEU A 193 12.26 -9.47 10.90
N LEU A 194 11.12 -9.66 10.23
CA LEU A 194 10.99 -9.41 8.80
C LEU A 194 11.12 -7.92 8.49
N LEU A 195 10.46 -7.07 9.29
CA LEU A 195 10.46 -5.63 9.15
C LEU A 195 11.87 -5.06 9.36
N GLU A 196 12.56 -5.41 10.44
CA GLU A 196 13.93 -4.97 10.71
C GLU A 196 14.88 -5.29 9.54
N ARG A 197 14.81 -6.52 9.02
CA ARG A 197 15.62 -6.94 7.85
C ARG A 197 15.27 -6.16 6.59
N ALA A 198 13.99 -5.89 6.36
CA ALA A 198 13.53 -5.13 5.22
C ALA A 198 13.98 -3.66 5.32
N LEU A 199 13.87 -3.02 6.50
CA LEU A 199 14.31 -1.64 6.73
C LEU A 199 15.82 -1.47 6.58
N ALA A 200 16.60 -2.49 6.91
CA ALA A 200 18.06 -2.49 6.74
C ALA A 200 18.52 -2.62 5.27
N THR A 201 17.61 -2.94 4.33
CA THR A 201 17.91 -3.07 2.90
C THR A 201 17.32 -1.89 2.14
N PRO A 202 18.03 -1.24 1.20
CA PRO A 202 17.41 -0.22 0.37
C PRO A 202 16.47 -0.86 -0.68
N GLY A 203 15.22 -0.40 -0.76
CA GLY A 203 14.31 -0.67 -1.87
C GLY A 203 14.37 0.45 -2.90
N ASN A 204 14.27 0.11 -4.19
CA ASN A 204 14.22 1.07 -5.28
C ASN A 204 12.78 1.24 -5.79
N ALA A 205 12.04 2.18 -5.19
CA ALA A 205 10.69 2.53 -5.66
C ALA A 205 10.70 3.06 -7.10
N ALA A 206 11.78 3.74 -7.51
CA ALA A 206 11.91 4.38 -8.82
C ALA A 206 12.28 3.40 -9.95
N ILE A 207 12.34 2.08 -9.69
CA ILE A 207 12.62 1.06 -10.71
C ILE A 207 11.69 1.18 -11.92
N TRP A 208 10.44 1.61 -11.67
CA TRP A 208 9.53 2.14 -12.68
C TRP A 208 9.28 3.60 -12.38
N SER A 209 9.61 4.47 -13.32
CA SER A 209 9.45 5.92 -13.18
C SER A 209 8.04 6.39 -13.54
N PRO A 210 7.55 7.51 -12.98
CA PRO A 210 6.31 8.13 -13.44
C PRO A 210 6.33 8.35 -14.95
N GLY A 211 5.23 7.98 -15.63
CA GLY A 211 5.11 8.06 -17.09
C GLY A 211 5.77 6.91 -17.86
N GLN A 212 6.54 6.04 -17.21
CA GLN A 212 7.04 4.81 -17.84
C GLN A 212 5.88 3.83 -18.07
N ARG A 213 5.76 3.34 -19.29
CA ARG A 213 4.83 2.24 -19.60
C ARG A 213 5.49 0.90 -19.27
N VAL A 214 4.79 0.10 -18.49
CA VAL A 214 5.18 -1.29 -18.19
C VAL A 214 4.04 -2.20 -18.65
N SER A 215 4.35 -3.11 -19.57
CA SER A 215 3.35 -4.06 -20.06
C SER A 215 3.05 -5.13 -19.02
N GLY A 216 1.87 -5.74 -19.13
CA GLY A 216 1.50 -6.88 -18.34
C GLY A 216 2.41 -8.09 -18.56
N ALA A 217 2.99 -8.23 -19.76
CA ALA A 217 4.02 -9.25 -20.01
C ALA A 217 5.28 -9.04 -19.16
N GLN A 218 5.76 -7.79 -19.06
CA GLN A 218 6.88 -7.42 -18.19
C GLN A 218 6.55 -7.62 -16.71
N ALA A 219 5.35 -7.20 -16.28
CA ALA A 219 4.91 -7.39 -14.89
C ALA A 219 4.83 -8.88 -14.53
N VAL A 220 4.21 -9.71 -15.37
CA VAL A 220 4.14 -11.15 -15.12
C VAL A 220 5.53 -11.80 -15.12
N ALA A 221 6.43 -11.39 -16.00
CA ALA A 221 7.82 -11.87 -15.94
C ALA A 221 8.48 -11.47 -14.61
N GLY A 222 8.31 -10.23 -14.15
CA GLY A 222 8.83 -9.76 -12.86
C GLY A 222 8.30 -10.52 -11.64
N VAL A 223 7.09 -11.08 -11.72
CA VAL A 223 6.53 -11.97 -10.68
C VAL A 223 7.05 -13.40 -10.79
N LEU A 224 7.32 -13.91 -11.99
CA LEU A 224 7.71 -15.32 -12.18
C LEU A 224 9.23 -15.57 -12.12
N VAL A 225 10.06 -14.52 -12.15
CA VAL A 225 11.52 -14.65 -12.02
C VAL A 225 11.89 -14.84 -10.56
N GLY A 226 11.89 -16.09 -10.09
CA GLY A 226 12.36 -16.56 -8.79
C GLY A 226 12.57 -18.06 -8.80
#